data_AF-A0A2E0X5T4-F1
#
_entry.id   AF-A0A2E0X5T4-F1
#
_cell.length_a   1.000
_cell.length_b   1.000
_cell.length_c   1.000
_cell.angle_alpha   90.00
_cell.angle_beta   90.00
_cell.angle_gamma   90.00
#
_symmetry.space_group_name_H-M   'P 1'
#
loop_
_entity.id
_entity.type
_entity.pdbx_description
1 polymer ?
#
loop_
_entity_poly.entity_id
_entity_poly.type
_entity_poly.pdbx_seq_one_letter_code
_entity_poly.pdbx_strand_id
1 'polypeptide(L)'
;MREHQLHGTESVSVHARPSVAMQTATGNLPAPPDDLDADALELWTLVATTRTAWLSESDAPALKSLCECWSLRQRAYAALADDATDKLARCAFTAYQQCFDRLAARFGLTPSDRARLGEKTEDAFDPAAKYLA
;
A
#
# COMPACT_ATOMS: atom_id res chain seq x y z
N MET A 1 32.17 18.10 41.08
CA MET A 1 31.69 19.06 40.07
C MET A 1 31.96 18.44 38.71
N ARG A 2 30.94 17.89 38.04
CA ARG A 2 31.06 17.35 36.67
C ARG A 2 30.22 18.25 35.78
N GLU A 3 30.89 18.97 34.89
CA GLU A 3 30.26 19.78 33.87
C GLU A 3 29.64 18.86 32.81
N HIS A 4 28.32 18.92 32.69
CA HIS A 4 27.57 18.30 31.60
C HIS A 4 27.75 19.16 30.35
N GLN A 5 28.51 18.68 29.38
CA GLN A 5 28.52 19.27 28.04
C GLN A 5 27.33 18.73 27.24
N LEU A 6 26.34 19.61 27.10
CA LEU A 6 25.32 19.63 26.06
C LEU A 6 25.98 19.72 24.68
N HIS A 7 25.96 18.66 23.89
CA HIS A 7 25.97 18.79 22.43
C HIS A 7 25.14 17.68 21.80
N GLY A 8 23.92 18.05 21.41
CA GLY A 8 23.15 17.32 20.43
C GLY A 8 23.90 17.32 19.11
N THR A 9 24.35 16.14 18.71
CA THR A 9 24.54 15.85 17.30
C THR A 9 23.25 15.19 16.85
N GLU A 10 22.31 15.99 16.33
CA GLU A 10 21.24 15.47 15.50
C GLU A 10 21.91 14.70 14.37
N SER A 11 21.83 13.37 14.45
CA SER A 11 22.20 12.49 13.35
C SER A 11 21.33 12.90 12.16
N VAL A 12 21.92 13.66 11.23
CA VAL A 12 21.30 14.01 9.96
C VAL A 12 20.81 12.70 9.33
N SER A 13 19.50 12.51 9.37
CA SER A 13 18.87 11.27 8.95
C SER A 13 19.17 11.06 7.46
N VAL A 14 19.98 10.05 7.16
CA VAL A 14 20.40 9.67 5.80
C VAL A 14 19.22 9.15 4.94
N HIS A 15 17.98 9.21 5.45
CA HIS A 15 16.81 8.49 4.92
C HIS A 15 15.81 9.34 4.11
N ALA A 16 16.12 10.58 3.76
CA ALA A 16 15.24 11.41 2.94
C ALA A 16 15.46 11.27 1.42
N ARG A 17 16.03 10.15 0.94
CA ARG A 17 16.10 9.89 -0.50
C ARG A 17 14.76 9.31 -0.97
N PRO A 18 14.08 9.92 -1.95
CA PRO A 18 12.86 9.34 -2.52
C PRO A 18 13.16 7.90 -2.98
N SER A 19 12.22 6.99 -2.75
CA SER A 19 12.33 5.61 -3.22
C SER A 19 12.74 5.57 -4.68
N VAL A 20 13.56 4.58 -5.09
CA VAL A 20 13.94 4.39 -6.50
C VAL A 20 12.70 4.35 -7.41
N ALA A 21 11.57 3.84 -6.90
CA ALA A 21 10.29 3.84 -7.62
C ALA A 21 9.75 5.25 -7.94
N MET A 22 9.90 6.23 -7.04
CA MET A 22 9.54 7.63 -7.36
C MET A 22 10.42 8.21 -8.47
N GLN A 23 11.70 7.83 -8.47
CA GLN A 23 12.67 8.40 -9.40
C GLN A 23 12.41 7.94 -10.83
N THR A 24 11.75 6.80 -11.01
CA THR A 24 11.38 6.22 -12.30
C THR A 24 9.90 6.40 -12.65
N ALA A 25 9.10 7.00 -11.77
CA ALA A 25 7.69 7.23 -12.02
C ALA A 25 7.52 8.23 -13.16
N THR A 26 6.75 7.84 -14.18
CA THR A 26 6.47 8.69 -15.33
C THR A 26 5.14 9.43 -15.19
N GLY A 27 4.32 9.07 -14.19
CA GLY A 27 2.96 9.58 -14.06
C GLY A 27 2.02 9.02 -15.13
N ASN A 28 2.49 8.07 -15.94
CA ASN A 28 1.74 7.50 -17.05
C ASN A 28 1.59 6.00 -16.82
N LEU A 29 0.37 5.59 -16.47
CA LEU A 29 -0.02 4.20 -16.42
C LEU A 29 -0.80 3.88 -17.70
N PRO A 30 -0.61 2.71 -18.35
CA PRO A 30 -1.44 2.33 -19.48
C PRO A 30 -2.91 2.22 -19.07
N ALA A 31 -3.78 2.19 -20.09
CA ALA A 31 -5.19 1.87 -19.89
C ALA A 31 -5.36 0.53 -19.13
N PRO A 32 -6.42 0.39 -18.32
CA PRO A 32 -6.69 -0.88 -17.64
C PRO A 32 -6.82 -2.02 -18.64
N PRO A 33 -6.33 -3.23 -18.32
CA PRO A 33 -6.54 -4.42 -19.14
C PRO A 33 -8.03 -4.76 -19.30
N ASP A 34 -8.44 -5.15 -20.51
CA ASP A 34 -9.83 -5.44 -20.86
C ASP A 34 -10.41 -6.68 -20.16
N ASP A 35 -9.54 -7.55 -19.61
CA ASP A 35 -9.91 -8.79 -18.93
C ASP A 35 -10.09 -8.64 -17.41
N LEU A 36 -9.96 -7.41 -16.88
CA LEU A 36 -10.30 -7.14 -15.48
C LEU A 36 -11.82 -7.13 -15.29
N ASP A 37 -12.28 -7.87 -14.27
CA ASP A 37 -13.67 -7.76 -13.83
C ASP A 37 -13.94 -6.45 -13.07
N ALA A 38 -15.20 -6.21 -12.72
CA ALA A 38 -15.64 -4.97 -12.10
C ALA A 38 -14.90 -4.66 -10.78
N ASP A 39 -14.71 -5.64 -9.90
CA ASP A 39 -14.02 -5.47 -8.61
C ASP A 39 -12.53 -5.13 -8.83
N ALA A 40 -11.89 -5.81 -9.77
CA ALA A 40 -10.50 -5.56 -10.13
C ALA A 40 -10.31 -4.18 -10.77
N LEU A 41 -11.23 -3.78 -11.65
CA LEU A 41 -11.21 -2.48 -12.34
C LEU A 41 -11.42 -1.30 -11.38
N GLU A 42 -12.28 -1.47 -10.38
CA GLU A 42 -12.48 -0.46 -9.33
C GLU A 42 -11.16 -0.20 -8.59
N LEU A 43 -10.46 -1.26 -8.17
CA LEU A 43 -9.17 -1.10 -7.50
C LEU A 43 -8.11 -0.50 -8.44
N TRP A 44 -8.07 -0.91 -9.70
CA TRP A 44 -7.15 -0.31 -10.68
C TRP A 44 -7.36 1.19 -10.76
N THR A 45 -8.62 1.61 -10.89
CA THR A 45 -8.99 3.03 -11.00
C THR A 45 -8.61 3.78 -9.73
N LEU A 46 -8.87 3.22 -8.55
CA LEU A 46 -8.49 3.82 -7.28
C LEU A 46 -6.97 4.03 -7.18
N VAL A 47 -6.17 3.02 -7.49
CA VAL A 47 -4.71 3.12 -7.41
C VAL A 47 -4.18 4.07 -8.48
N ALA A 48 -4.66 3.94 -9.72
CA ALA A 48 -4.25 4.80 -10.83
C ALA A 48 -4.54 6.29 -10.58
N THR A 49 -5.64 6.61 -9.89
CA THR A 49 -6.03 8.00 -9.57
C THR A 49 -5.35 8.54 -8.30
N THR A 50 -5.21 7.73 -7.26
CA THR A 50 -4.64 8.19 -5.98
C THR A 50 -3.11 8.12 -5.94
N ARG A 51 -2.49 7.33 -6.82
CA ARG A 51 -1.05 7.07 -6.85
C ARG A 51 -0.39 7.39 -8.18
N THR A 52 -1.04 8.14 -9.07
CA THR A 52 -0.53 8.42 -10.43
C THR A 52 0.94 8.84 -10.44
N ALA A 53 1.34 9.76 -9.55
CA ALA A 53 2.70 10.29 -9.47
C ALA A 53 3.79 9.28 -9.08
N TRP A 54 3.41 8.06 -8.70
CA TRP A 54 4.29 6.98 -8.25
C TRP A 54 4.32 5.80 -9.21
N LEU A 55 3.52 5.86 -10.27
CA LEU A 55 3.34 4.78 -11.21
C LEU A 55 4.07 5.06 -12.53
N SER A 56 4.57 3.99 -13.11
CA SER A 56 5.15 3.92 -14.43
C SER A 56 4.47 2.81 -15.25
N GLU A 57 4.67 2.82 -16.56
CA GLU A 57 4.14 1.76 -17.43
C GLU A 57 4.65 0.37 -17.03
N SER A 58 5.88 0.28 -16.49
CA SER A 58 6.44 -0.98 -16.00
C SER A 58 5.74 -1.55 -14.77
N ASP A 59 4.95 -0.75 -14.05
CA ASP A 59 4.18 -1.20 -12.89
C ASP A 59 2.86 -1.88 -13.27
N ALA A 60 2.41 -1.71 -14.52
CA ALA A 60 1.11 -2.19 -14.98
C ALA A 60 0.88 -3.70 -14.78
N PRO A 61 1.85 -4.61 -15.04
CA PRO A 61 1.64 -6.04 -14.78
C PRO A 61 1.49 -6.34 -13.27
N ALA A 62 2.26 -5.67 -12.42
CA ALA A 62 2.18 -5.85 -10.98
C ALA A 62 0.86 -5.30 -10.42
N LEU A 63 0.36 -4.20 -10.97
CA LEU A 63 -0.92 -3.62 -10.60
C LEU A 63 -2.08 -4.51 -11.06
N LYS A 64 -1.99 -5.08 -12.26
CA LYS A 64 -2.96 -6.08 -12.75
C LYS A 64 -3.07 -7.24 -11.76
N SER A 65 -1.94 -7.83 -11.35
CA SER A 65 -1.94 -8.94 -10.39
C SER A 65 -2.52 -8.54 -9.02
N LEU A 66 -2.30 -7.30 -8.57
CA LEU A 66 -2.93 -6.78 -7.35
C LEU A 66 -4.46 -6.75 -7.49
N CYS A 67 -4.96 -6.24 -8.60
CA CYS A 67 -6.39 -6.13 -8.92
C CYS A 67 -7.07 -7.50 -9.05
N GLU A 68 -6.43 -8.45 -9.73
CA GLU A 68 -6.93 -9.84 -9.81
C GLU A 68 -6.97 -10.51 -8.43
N CYS A 69 -5.92 -10.32 -7.63
CA CYS A 69 -5.87 -10.84 -6.27
C CYS A 69 -6.96 -10.23 -5.37
N TRP A 70 -7.28 -8.95 -5.57
CA TRP A 70 -8.38 -8.29 -4.88
C TRP A 70 -9.74 -8.90 -5.24
N SER A 71 -10.03 -9.11 -6.53
CA SER A 71 -11.27 -9.77 -6.97
C SER A 71 -11.40 -11.19 -6.39
N LEU A 72 -10.33 -11.99 -6.45
CA LEU A 72 -10.31 -13.33 -5.85
C LEU A 72 -10.57 -13.30 -4.34
N ARG A 73 -9.98 -12.31 -3.64
CA ARG A 73 -10.21 -12.10 -2.21
C ARG A 73 -11.67 -11.73 -1.91
N GLN A 74 -12.29 -10.85 -2.70
CA GLN A 74 -13.70 -10.47 -2.53
C GLN A 74 -14.63 -11.68 -2.69
N ARG A 75 -14.39 -12.51 -3.72
CA ARG A 75 -15.15 -13.74 -3.94
C ARG A 75 -14.98 -14.74 -2.80
N ALA A 76 -13.75 -14.92 -2.31
CA ALA A 76 -13.50 -15.80 -1.17
C ALA A 76 -14.15 -15.27 0.12
N TYR A 77 -14.18 -13.95 0.31
CA TYR A 77 -14.87 -13.32 1.44
C TYR A 77 -16.38 -13.48 1.35
N ALA A 78 -16.97 -13.33 0.16
CA ALA A 78 -18.40 -13.56 -0.04
C ALA A 78 -18.80 -15.01 0.29
N ALA A 79 -17.99 -15.99 -0.12
CA ALA A 79 -18.20 -17.40 0.27
C ALA A 79 -18.10 -17.62 1.78
N LEU A 80 -17.17 -16.93 2.46
CA LEU A 80 -17.07 -16.97 3.93
C LEU A 80 -18.22 -16.29 4.66
N ALA A 81 -18.77 -15.23 4.08
CA ALA A 81 -19.92 -14.53 4.64
C ALA A 81 -21.19 -15.40 4.56
N ASP A 82 -21.28 -16.28 3.55
CA ASP A 82 -22.34 -17.27 3.39
C ASP A 82 -22.18 -18.45 4.36
N ASP A 83 -20.98 -19.05 4.41
CA ASP A 83 -20.62 -20.10 5.38
C ASP A 83 -19.22 -19.88 5.98
N ALA A 84 -19.20 -19.38 7.21
CA ALA A 84 -17.96 -19.13 7.94
C ALA A 84 -17.20 -20.41 8.34
N THR A 85 -17.85 -21.58 8.31
CA THR A 85 -17.24 -22.86 8.69
C THR A 85 -16.54 -23.55 7.53
N ASP A 86 -16.82 -23.16 6.28
CA ASP A 86 -16.16 -23.70 5.09
C ASP A 86 -14.64 -23.51 5.20
N LYS A 87 -13.93 -24.64 5.27
CA LYS A 87 -12.47 -24.66 5.40
C LYS A 87 -11.80 -24.17 4.12
N LEU A 88 -12.31 -24.52 2.95
CA LEU A 88 -11.71 -24.16 1.67
C LEU A 88 -11.82 -22.65 1.45
N ALA A 89 -13.00 -22.07 1.71
CA ALA A 89 -13.18 -20.63 1.66
C ALA A 89 -12.23 -19.88 2.63
N ARG A 90 -12.05 -20.39 3.86
CA ARG A 90 -11.14 -19.78 4.85
C ARG A 90 -9.69 -19.81 4.38
N CYS A 91 -9.24 -20.95 3.87
CA CYS A 91 -7.89 -21.11 3.33
C CYS A 91 -7.67 -20.19 2.12
N ALA A 92 -8.62 -20.16 1.18
CA ALA A 92 -8.55 -19.32 -0.01
C ALA A 92 -8.48 -17.83 0.35
N PHE A 93 -9.38 -17.35 1.21
CA PHE A 93 -9.38 -15.96 1.67
C PHE A 93 -8.05 -15.58 2.33
N THR A 94 -7.53 -16.43 3.23
CA THR A 94 -6.24 -16.17 3.89
C THR A 94 -5.10 -16.09 2.89
N ALA A 95 -5.06 -16.99 1.89
CA ALA A 95 -4.04 -16.98 0.86
C ALA A 95 -4.11 -15.72 -0.03
N TYR A 96 -5.31 -15.33 -0.46
CA TYR A 96 -5.50 -14.12 -1.27
C TYR A 96 -5.27 -12.84 -0.46
N GLN A 97 -5.63 -12.80 0.82
CA GLN A 97 -5.30 -11.71 1.73
C GLN A 97 -3.78 -11.52 1.81
N GLN A 98 -3.01 -12.58 2.05
CA GLN A 98 -1.55 -12.51 2.15
C GLN A 98 -0.89 -12.10 0.83
N CYS A 99 -1.42 -12.60 -0.29
CA CYS A 99 -0.95 -12.20 -1.62
C CYS A 99 -1.24 -10.72 -1.89
N PHE A 100 -2.45 -10.26 -1.57
CA PHE A 100 -2.85 -8.87 -1.67
C PHE A 100 -1.95 -7.96 -0.82
N ASP A 101 -1.75 -8.27 0.46
CA ASP A 101 -0.93 -7.44 1.36
C ASP A 101 0.51 -7.28 0.84
N ARG A 102 1.08 -8.37 0.31
CA ARG A 102 2.43 -8.35 -0.29
C ARG A 102 2.51 -7.45 -1.53
N LEU A 103 1.50 -7.51 -2.40
CA LEU A 103 1.45 -6.69 -3.61
C LEU A 103 1.12 -5.23 -3.29
N ALA A 104 0.18 -4.99 -2.36
CA ALA A 104 -0.26 -3.67 -1.92
C ALA A 104 0.89 -2.85 -1.32
N ALA A 105 1.82 -3.51 -0.64
CA ALA A 105 3.02 -2.85 -0.11
C ALA A 105 3.90 -2.23 -1.21
N ARG A 106 3.91 -2.79 -2.42
CA ARG A 106 4.66 -2.23 -3.56
C ARG A 106 4.11 -0.89 -4.04
N PHE A 107 2.83 -0.64 -3.79
CA PHE A 107 2.08 0.53 -4.24
C PHE A 107 1.80 1.56 -3.13
N GLY A 108 2.34 1.37 -1.92
CA GLY A 108 2.16 2.34 -0.84
C GLY A 108 0.73 2.43 -0.31
N LEU A 109 -0.05 1.34 -0.38
CA LEU A 109 -1.46 1.40 0.01
C LEU A 109 -1.66 1.53 1.54
N THR A 110 -0.68 1.12 2.34
CA THR A 110 -0.72 1.30 3.82
C THR A 110 0.10 2.51 4.27
N PRO A 111 -0.22 3.14 5.43
CA PRO A 111 0.58 4.23 5.99
C PRO A 111 2.06 3.89 6.16
N SER A 112 2.37 2.67 6.60
CA SER A 112 3.75 2.20 6.79
C SER A 112 4.50 2.09 5.46
N ASP A 113 3.84 1.62 4.41
CA ASP A 113 4.44 1.53 3.08
C ASP A 113 4.68 2.91 2.47
N ARG A 114 3.77 3.86 2.70
CA ARG A 114 3.95 5.28 2.30
C ARG A 114 5.16 5.90 2.98
N ALA A 115 5.28 5.73 4.30
CA ALA A 115 6.42 6.21 5.06
C ALA A 115 7.73 5.62 4.54
N ARG A 116 7.75 4.32 4.20
CA ARG A 116 8.91 3.65 3.58
C ARG A 116 9.24 4.21 2.20
N LEU A 117 8.22 4.56 1.42
CA LEU A 117 8.37 5.07 0.07
C LEU A 117 8.83 6.55 0.04
N GLY A 118 8.87 7.21 1.19
CA GLY A 118 9.32 8.60 1.33
C GLY A 118 8.20 9.63 1.16
N GLU A 119 6.94 9.18 1.18
CA GLU A 119 5.79 10.08 1.16
C GLU A 119 5.64 10.70 2.56
N LYS A 120 5.94 12.00 2.67
CA LYS A 120 5.59 12.77 3.87
C LYS A 120 4.09 13.02 3.85
N THR A 121 3.34 12.27 4.65
CA THR A 121 2.01 12.73 5.07
C THR A 121 2.20 13.93 5.98
N GLU A 122 1.66 15.10 5.62
CA GLU A 122 1.67 16.29 6.49
C GLU A 122 0.86 16.10 7.78
N ASP A 123 -0.01 15.09 7.84
CA ASP A 123 -0.75 14.76 9.05
C ASP A 123 -0.24 13.48 9.71
N ALA A 124 0.75 13.65 10.58
CA ALA A 124 0.89 12.77 11.74
C ALA A 124 -0.29 13.04 12.69
N PHE A 125 -1.47 12.49 12.38
CA PHE A 125 -2.57 12.45 13.35
C PHE A 125 -2.16 11.50 14.47
N ASP A 126 -1.72 12.05 15.60
CA ASP A 126 -1.50 11.31 16.85
C ASP A 126 -2.84 11.26 17.62
N PRO A 127 -3.60 10.14 17.55
CA PRO A 127 -4.85 10.01 18.29
C PRO A 127 -4.65 10.02 19.81
N ALA A 128 -3.43 9.79 20.31
CA ALA A 128 -3.12 9.80 21.74
C ALA A 128 -2.96 11.22 22.30
N ALA A 129 -2.67 12.21 21.45
CA ALA A 129 -2.55 13.61 21.87
C ALA A 129 -3.86 14.19 22.46
N LYS A 130 -5.02 13.60 22.12
CA LYS A 130 -6.34 13.96 22.69
C LYS A 130 -6.50 13.59 24.17
N TYR A 131 -5.76 12.61 24.67
CA TYR A 131 -6.00 12.02 26.00
C TYR A 131 -4.94 12.42 27.05
N LEU A 132 -3.99 13.29 26.68
CA LEU A 132 -2.91 13.75 27.54
C LEU A 132 -2.99 15.26 27.86
N ALA A 133 -4.13 15.92 27.56
CA ALA A 133 -4.39 17.32 27.88
C ALA A 133 -5.26 17.46 29.14
#